data_AF-A0A7H8R7E4-F1
#
_entry.id   AF-A0A7H8R7E4-F1
#
_cell.length_a   1.000
_cell.length_b   1.000
_cell.length_c   1.000
_cell.angle_alpha   90.00
_cell.angle_beta   90.00
_cell.angle_gamma   90.00
#
_symmetry.space_group_name_H-M   'P 1'
#
loop_
_entity.id
_entity.type
_entity.pdbx_description
1 polymer ?
#
loop_
_entity_poly.entity_id
_entity_poly.type
_entity_poly.pdbx_seq_one_letter_code
_entity_poly.pdbx_strand_id
1 'polypeptide(L)'
;MQVDQTYTFVLESWAATPEALAKSIGGLAIQGSGVGFFEHVDIEARIASAANSAANADVVIVFTGTTAEFESEGYDRDTLDLTREQYQLVAAVSAAKPKRGTVVINYSGAPVNMIPFVAHDSGTEAILQAWFPGQEYGRSIASLLTGEINPCGHLPMSWPKRIEDNPSYGNFPAVDDVIRYEEGTFVGYRHYDLPNAPEPLFPFGFGLSYTNFEVRSTSIAAPEILSDVDGKITVSGLVANTGACAGKVVLQFYVQSPTPVGFVLPSVGNRLSESNSARPIKELKAFEKVLLQPGESRNVSVELDRYAVSFYNETGTCWQVLRGTYKLLVGFSAAEIVGEVEFRVEDDFTWNGI
;
A
#
# COMPACT_ATOMS: atom_id res chain seq x y z
N MET A 1 14.31 -28.29 29.01
CA MET A 1 15.05 -29.51 28.64
C MET A 1 16.52 -29.28 28.95
N GLN A 2 17.27 -30.30 29.36
CA GLN A 2 18.69 -30.20 29.67
C GLN A 2 19.53 -30.53 28.43
N VAL A 3 20.70 -29.90 28.33
CA VAL A 3 21.69 -30.18 27.27
C VAL A 3 22.12 -31.65 27.36
N ASP A 4 22.35 -32.27 26.20
CA ASP A 4 22.81 -33.66 26.05
C ASP A 4 21.90 -34.73 26.67
N GLN A 5 20.62 -34.42 26.90
CA GLN A 5 19.61 -35.38 27.36
C GLN A 5 18.65 -35.76 26.24
N THR A 6 18.26 -37.03 26.20
CA THR A 6 17.25 -37.56 25.28
C THR A 6 15.86 -37.46 25.90
N TYR A 7 14.90 -36.93 25.15
CA TYR A 7 13.50 -36.86 25.54
C TYR A 7 12.64 -37.59 24.50
N THR A 8 11.62 -38.31 24.96
CA THR A 8 10.62 -38.94 24.08
C THR A 8 9.33 -38.14 24.13
N PHE A 9 8.85 -37.70 22.96
CA PHE A 9 7.56 -37.05 22.79
C PHE A 9 6.62 -37.97 22.02
N VAL A 10 5.39 -38.09 22.47
CA VAL A 10 4.34 -38.87 21.82
C VAL A 10 3.20 -37.91 21.49
N LEU A 11 2.94 -37.69 20.20
CA LEU A 11 1.77 -36.95 19.72
C LEU A 11 0.72 -37.98 19.28
N GLU A 12 -0.33 -38.12 20.07
CA GLU A 12 -1.53 -38.86 19.68
C GLU A 12 -2.55 -37.86 19.14
N SER A 13 -2.90 -37.99 17.85
CA SER A 13 -3.86 -37.12 17.18
C SER A 13 -4.93 -37.97 16.49
N TRP A 14 -6.19 -37.60 16.64
CA TRP A 14 -7.32 -38.20 15.92
C TRP A 14 -8.04 -37.11 15.11
N ALA A 15 -8.77 -37.52 14.08
CA ALA A 15 -9.56 -36.60 13.26
C ALA A 15 -10.70 -35.95 14.06
N ALA A 16 -11.33 -34.91 13.49
CA ALA A 16 -12.49 -34.24 14.06
C ALA A 16 -13.59 -35.23 14.51
N THR A 17 -14.35 -34.88 15.54
CA THR A 17 -15.51 -35.68 15.95
C THR A 17 -16.53 -35.74 14.80
N PRO A 18 -17.38 -36.78 14.74
CA PRO A 18 -18.44 -36.88 13.73
C PRO A 18 -19.33 -35.62 13.63
N GLU A 19 -19.57 -34.96 14.76
CA GLU A 19 -20.35 -33.71 14.85
C GLU A 19 -19.64 -32.52 14.20
N ALA A 20 -18.31 -32.47 14.26
CA ALA A 20 -17.51 -31.42 13.61
C ALA A 20 -17.45 -31.62 12.09
N LEU A 21 -17.34 -32.86 11.61
CA LEU A 21 -17.41 -33.18 10.18
C LEU A 21 -18.77 -32.83 9.57
N ALA A 22 -19.85 -33.01 10.33
CA ALA A 22 -21.22 -32.69 9.91
C ALA A 22 -21.48 -31.18 9.71
N LYS A 23 -20.62 -30.31 10.25
CA LYS A 23 -20.71 -28.85 10.10
C LYS A 23 -19.82 -28.30 8.98
N SER A 24 -19.01 -29.14 8.32
CA SER A 24 -18.14 -28.68 7.24
C SER A 24 -18.97 -28.34 5.99
N ILE A 25 -18.72 -27.18 5.40
CA ILE A 25 -19.38 -26.72 4.18
C ILE A 25 -18.74 -27.48 3.00
N GLY A 26 -19.22 -28.70 2.74
CA GLY A 26 -19.02 -29.43 1.48
C GLY A 26 -17.59 -29.78 1.06
N GLY A 27 -16.60 -29.65 1.94
CA GLY A 27 -15.18 -29.89 1.63
C GLY A 27 -14.50 -30.80 2.67
N LEU A 28 -13.44 -31.49 2.25
CA LEU A 28 -12.57 -32.25 3.15
C LEU A 28 -11.90 -31.25 4.11
N ALA A 29 -12.32 -31.19 5.37
CA ALA A 29 -11.62 -30.44 6.40
C ALA A 29 -10.28 -31.15 6.67
N ILE A 30 -9.20 -30.72 6.02
CA ILE A 30 -7.85 -31.20 6.34
C ILE A 30 -7.48 -30.59 7.70
N GLN A 31 -7.66 -31.38 8.75
CA GLN A 31 -7.18 -31.04 10.08
C GLN A 31 -5.84 -31.70 10.30
N GLY A 32 -4.84 -30.90 10.69
CA GLY A 32 -3.51 -31.37 11.04
C GLY A 32 -3.14 -30.91 12.44
N SER A 33 -2.37 -31.73 13.15
CA SER A 33 -1.76 -31.38 14.42
C SER A 33 -0.25 -31.25 14.22
N GLY A 34 0.34 -30.18 14.75
CA GLY A 34 1.77 -29.96 14.75
C GLY A 34 2.29 -29.74 16.16
N VAL A 35 3.47 -30.28 16.46
CA VAL A 35 4.21 -29.96 17.68
C VAL A 35 5.55 -29.35 17.27
N GLY A 36 5.77 -28.10 17.65
CA GLY A 36 7.02 -27.38 17.47
C GLY A 36 7.69 -27.10 18.81
N PHE A 37 9.02 -27.09 18.83
CA PHE A 37 9.81 -26.68 19.98
C PHE A 37 10.73 -25.54 19.56
N PHE A 38 10.86 -24.55 20.43
CA PHE A 38 11.83 -23.48 20.29
C PHE A 38 12.57 -23.30 21.62
N GLU A 39 13.82 -22.84 21.55
CA GLU A 39 14.56 -22.50 22.76
C GLU A 39 13.87 -21.34 23.48
N HIS A 40 13.74 -21.43 24.81
CA HIS A 40 13.22 -20.30 25.57
C HIS A 40 14.17 -19.09 25.40
N VAL A 41 13.62 -17.98 24.96
CA VAL A 41 14.36 -16.73 24.82
C VAL A 41 13.93 -15.77 25.91
N ASP A 42 14.87 -15.38 26.76
CA ASP A 42 14.71 -14.22 27.64
C ASP A 42 14.76 -12.95 26.76
N ILE A 43 13.59 -12.46 26.38
CA ILE A 43 13.44 -11.36 25.42
C ILE A 43 14.10 -10.08 25.94
N GLU A 44 13.93 -9.75 27.22
CA GLU A 44 14.51 -8.54 27.81
C GLU A 44 16.05 -8.61 27.77
N ALA A 45 16.62 -9.75 28.17
CA ALA A 45 18.07 -9.96 28.10
C ALA A 45 18.59 -9.90 26.65
N ARG A 46 17.84 -10.43 25.67
CA ARG A 46 18.23 -10.36 24.25
C ARG A 46 18.14 -8.94 23.68
N ILE A 47 17.14 -8.15 24.05
CA ILE A 47 17.05 -6.73 23.65
C ILE A 47 18.25 -5.96 24.21
N ALA A 48 18.58 -6.14 25.49
CA ALA A 48 19.76 -5.52 26.11
C ALA A 48 21.06 -5.95 25.40
N SER A 49 21.20 -7.23 25.07
CA SER A 49 22.35 -7.74 24.31
C SER A 49 22.45 -7.16 22.89
N ALA A 50 21.31 -6.93 22.23
CA ALA A 50 21.27 -6.31 20.91
C ALA A 50 21.72 -4.85 20.98
N ALA A 51 21.23 -4.08 21.95
CA ALA A 51 21.65 -2.69 22.18
C ALA A 51 23.15 -2.57 22.47
N ASN A 52 23.71 -3.47 23.27
CA ASN A 52 25.16 -3.50 23.54
C ASN A 52 25.99 -3.75 22.27
N SER A 53 25.50 -4.64 21.38
CA SER A 53 26.15 -4.90 20.09
C SER A 53 26.05 -3.70 19.15
N ALA A 54 24.90 -3.02 19.16
CA ALA A 54 24.63 -1.85 18.32
C ALA A 54 25.59 -0.68 18.62
N ALA A 55 25.99 -0.48 19.87
CA ALA A 55 26.86 0.64 20.29
C ALA A 55 28.21 0.69 19.55
N ASN A 56 28.72 -0.45 19.09
CA ASN A 56 30.01 -0.54 18.38
C ASN A 56 29.85 -0.72 16.86
N ALA A 57 28.63 -0.82 16.36
CA ALA A 57 28.35 -1.05 14.95
C ALA A 57 28.45 0.24 14.12
N ASP A 58 28.86 0.11 12.86
CA ASP A 58 28.76 1.22 11.91
C ASP A 58 27.31 1.42 11.48
N VAL A 59 26.61 0.34 11.13
CA VAL A 59 25.18 0.33 10.78
C VAL A 59 24.52 -0.82 11.53
N VAL A 60 23.29 -0.60 12.00
CA VAL A 60 22.46 -1.67 12.57
C VAL A 60 21.28 -1.93 11.64
N ILE A 61 20.99 -3.20 11.36
CA ILE A 61 19.83 -3.61 10.57
C ILE A 61 18.91 -4.41 11.49
N VAL A 62 17.68 -3.92 11.67
CA VAL A 62 16.66 -4.56 12.50
C VAL A 62 15.57 -5.10 11.61
N PHE A 63 15.21 -6.35 11.81
CA PHE A 63 14.12 -6.98 11.09
C PHE A 63 12.87 -6.98 11.97
N THR A 64 11.79 -6.43 11.45
CA THR A 64 10.47 -6.37 12.09
C THR A 64 9.42 -6.94 11.16
N GLY A 65 8.22 -7.17 11.66
CA GLY A 65 7.10 -7.57 10.83
C GLY A 65 6.11 -8.49 11.51
N THR A 66 5.25 -9.04 10.66
CA THR A 66 4.26 -10.04 10.99
C THR A 66 4.70 -11.43 10.52
N THR A 67 4.01 -12.44 11.01
CA THR A 67 4.20 -13.85 10.62
C THR A 67 2.87 -14.42 10.11
N ALA A 68 2.88 -15.68 9.68
CA ALA A 68 1.66 -16.41 9.35
C ALA A 68 0.70 -16.62 10.55
N GLU A 69 1.11 -16.26 11.77
CA GLU A 69 0.20 -16.23 12.94
C GLU A 69 -0.53 -14.90 13.09
N PHE A 70 -0.03 -13.84 12.44
CA PHE A 70 -0.65 -12.52 12.44
C PHE A 70 -1.47 -12.29 11.17
N GLU A 71 -0.96 -12.71 10.01
CA GLU A 71 -1.59 -12.51 8.71
C GLU A 71 -1.76 -13.88 8.02
N SER A 72 -2.98 -14.45 8.09
CA SER A 72 -3.31 -15.74 7.48
C SER A 72 -4.73 -15.77 6.96
N GLU A 73 -4.97 -16.67 6.01
CA GLU A 73 -6.33 -17.07 5.65
C GLU A 73 -7.07 -17.62 6.89
N GLY A 74 -8.34 -17.23 7.02
CA GLY A 74 -9.26 -17.73 8.04
C GLY A 74 -9.57 -16.74 9.18
N TYR A 75 -8.81 -15.66 9.31
CA TYR A 75 -9.07 -14.59 10.27
C TYR A 75 -8.43 -13.27 9.83
N ASP A 76 -8.92 -12.17 10.39
CA ASP A 76 -8.37 -10.84 10.18
C ASP A 76 -7.61 -10.37 11.42
N ARG A 77 -6.68 -9.43 11.23
CA ARG A 77 -6.00 -8.76 12.35
C ARG A 77 -6.96 -7.83 13.09
N ASP A 78 -6.78 -7.74 14.40
CA ASP A 78 -7.49 -6.82 15.29
C ASP A 78 -6.78 -5.46 15.45
N THR A 79 -5.49 -5.40 15.14
CA THR A 79 -4.66 -4.21 15.25
C THR A 79 -3.68 -4.05 14.09
N LEU A 80 -3.20 -2.82 13.89
CA LEU A 80 -2.03 -2.55 13.05
C LEU A 80 -0.72 -2.79 13.79
N ASP A 81 -0.74 -2.93 15.12
CA ASP A 81 0.47 -3.02 15.91
C ASP A 81 1.29 -4.29 15.63
N LEU A 82 2.60 -4.10 15.52
CA LEU A 82 3.56 -5.17 15.78
C LEU A 82 3.62 -5.46 17.28
N THR A 83 4.31 -6.53 17.66
CA THR A 83 4.48 -6.85 19.08
C THR A 83 5.29 -5.76 19.78
N ARG A 84 4.99 -5.54 21.06
CA ARG A 84 5.67 -4.54 21.89
C ARG A 84 7.18 -4.73 21.90
N GLU A 85 7.64 -5.97 21.91
CA GLU A 85 9.04 -6.38 21.98
C GLU A 85 9.80 -5.95 20.72
N GLN A 86 9.14 -5.95 19.55
CA GLN A 86 9.74 -5.45 18.31
C GLN A 86 9.99 -3.94 18.38
N TYR A 87 9.02 -3.18 18.88
CA TYR A 87 9.21 -1.74 19.10
C TYR A 87 10.30 -1.45 20.14
N GLN A 88 10.35 -2.22 21.23
CA GLN A 88 11.39 -2.11 22.24
C GLN A 88 12.78 -2.43 21.68
N LEU A 89 12.89 -3.45 20.83
CA LEU A 89 14.14 -3.78 20.15
C LEU A 89 14.63 -2.62 19.29
N VAL A 90 13.78 -2.08 18.40
CA VAL A 90 14.15 -0.94 17.54
C VAL A 90 14.56 0.26 18.39
N ALA A 91 13.78 0.61 19.41
CA ALA A 91 14.10 1.72 20.30
C ALA A 91 15.43 1.52 21.03
N ALA A 92 15.71 0.32 21.55
CA ALA A 92 16.92 0.04 22.31
C ALA A 92 18.18 0.11 21.43
N VAL A 93 18.14 -0.44 20.22
CA VAL A 93 19.31 -0.39 19.32
C VAL A 93 19.54 0.99 18.72
N SER A 94 18.48 1.74 18.41
CA SER A 94 18.61 3.13 17.97
C SER A 94 19.12 4.04 19.09
N ALA A 95 18.70 3.81 20.34
CA ALA A 95 19.21 4.54 21.49
C ALA A 95 20.71 4.30 21.77
N ALA A 96 21.28 3.19 21.28
CA ALA A 96 22.70 2.91 21.34
C ALA A 96 23.54 3.78 20.37
N LYS A 97 22.89 4.52 19.47
CA LYS A 97 23.51 5.49 18.53
C LYS A 97 24.64 4.87 17.69
N PRO A 98 24.35 3.84 16.86
CA PRO A 98 25.33 3.31 15.91
C PRO A 98 25.87 4.42 14.99
N LYS A 99 27.13 4.31 14.55
CA LYS A 99 27.86 5.45 13.95
C LYS A 99 27.20 6.04 12.69
N ARG A 100 26.51 5.23 11.91
CA ARG A 100 25.78 5.62 10.69
C ARG A 100 24.27 5.38 10.80
N GLY A 101 23.79 4.98 11.98
CA GLY A 101 22.36 4.81 12.27
C GLY A 101 21.79 3.41 12.09
N THR A 102 20.48 3.34 12.29
CA THR A 102 19.67 2.11 12.29
C THR A 102 18.80 2.06 11.04
N VAL A 103 18.75 0.90 10.38
CA VAL A 103 17.85 0.59 9.27
C VAL A 103 16.85 -0.46 9.72
N VAL A 104 15.55 -0.20 9.51
CA VAL A 104 14.48 -1.17 9.80
C VAL A 104 14.02 -1.84 8.50
N ILE A 105 13.97 -3.16 8.49
CA ILE A 105 13.41 -3.95 7.40
C ILE A 105 12.10 -4.56 7.89
N ASN A 106 10.97 -4.14 7.32
CA ASN A 106 9.66 -4.59 7.75
C ASN A 106 9.07 -5.62 6.78
N TYR A 107 8.68 -6.78 7.32
CA TYR A 107 7.97 -7.83 6.60
C TYR A 107 6.49 -7.84 7.01
N SER A 108 5.62 -7.32 6.17
CA SER A 108 4.17 -7.42 6.39
C SER A 108 3.44 -7.44 5.05
N GLY A 109 2.33 -8.17 4.96
CA GLY A 109 1.49 -8.20 3.75
C GLY A 109 0.55 -6.99 3.66
N ALA A 110 0.22 -6.40 4.80
CA ALA A 110 -0.63 -5.21 4.93
C ALA A 110 0.05 -4.13 5.82
N PRO A 111 -0.52 -2.91 5.93
CA PRO A 111 0.06 -1.86 6.76
C PRO A 111 0.16 -2.31 8.23
N VAL A 112 1.22 -1.89 8.90
CA VAL A 112 1.44 -2.04 10.35
C VAL A 112 1.73 -0.67 10.95
N ASN A 113 1.59 -0.50 12.25
CA ASN A 113 1.91 0.74 12.91
C ASN A 113 3.43 0.98 12.87
N MET A 114 3.84 1.91 12.01
CA MET A 114 5.26 2.28 11.83
C MET A 114 5.65 3.53 12.62
N ILE A 115 4.71 4.20 13.30
CA ILE A 115 4.98 5.42 14.08
C ILE A 115 6.14 5.23 15.07
N PRO A 116 6.26 4.10 15.81
CA PRO A 116 7.35 3.90 16.77
C PRO A 116 8.77 3.99 16.19
N PHE A 117 8.95 3.83 14.88
CA PHE A 117 10.26 3.87 14.23
C PHE A 117 10.35 4.77 12.99
N VAL A 118 9.27 5.46 12.59
CA VAL A 118 9.29 6.54 11.59
C VAL A 118 9.48 7.92 12.26
N ALA A 119 9.10 8.07 13.53
CA ALA A 119 9.18 9.35 14.22
C ALA A 119 10.62 9.91 14.20
N HIS A 120 10.76 11.22 14.04
CA HIS A 120 12.06 11.90 13.91
C HIS A 120 13.01 11.62 15.09
N ASP A 121 12.46 11.38 16.28
CA ASP A 121 13.20 11.06 17.51
C ASP A 121 13.43 9.56 17.73
N SER A 122 12.96 8.68 16.83
CA SER A 122 13.14 7.22 16.94
C SER A 122 14.59 6.76 16.73
N GLY A 123 15.44 7.59 16.11
CA GLY A 123 16.82 7.25 15.78
C GLY A 123 16.97 6.22 14.63
N THR A 124 15.89 5.99 13.87
CA THR A 124 15.91 5.18 12.65
C THR A 124 16.19 6.08 11.44
N GLU A 125 17.19 5.71 10.63
CA GLU A 125 17.61 6.50 9.46
C GLU A 125 16.89 6.07 8.17
N ALA A 126 16.52 4.79 8.08
CA ALA A 126 15.87 4.25 6.89
C ALA A 126 14.94 3.09 7.23
N ILE A 127 13.89 2.96 6.43
CA ILE A 127 12.93 1.86 6.52
C ILE A 127 12.76 1.25 5.14
N LEU A 128 12.84 -0.09 5.06
CA LEU A 128 12.55 -0.85 3.86
C LEU A 128 11.32 -1.73 4.11
N GLN A 129 10.21 -1.42 3.42
CA GLN A 129 9.07 -2.34 3.34
C GLN A 129 9.40 -3.48 2.39
N ALA A 130 9.59 -4.69 2.92
CA ALA A 130 10.04 -5.87 2.18
C ALA A 130 8.90 -6.84 1.79
N TRP A 131 7.69 -6.65 2.34
CA TRP A 131 6.55 -7.57 2.16
C TRP A 131 6.88 -9.00 2.61
N PHE A 132 6.38 -10.02 1.91
CA PHE A 132 6.85 -11.40 2.01
C PHE A 132 7.64 -11.78 0.74
N PRO A 133 8.96 -11.51 0.69
CA PRO A 133 9.77 -11.54 -0.54
C PRO A 133 10.11 -12.94 -1.09
N GLY A 134 9.52 -14.00 -0.54
CA GLY A 134 9.73 -15.39 -1.00
C GLY A 134 11.14 -15.92 -0.75
N GLN A 135 11.51 -16.99 -1.45
CA GLN A 135 12.74 -17.76 -1.18
C GLN A 135 14.05 -17.00 -1.42
N GLU A 136 14.05 -15.95 -2.25
CA GLU A 136 15.24 -15.15 -2.59
C GLU A 136 15.43 -13.92 -1.68
N TYR A 137 14.69 -13.85 -0.56
CA TYR A 137 14.67 -12.66 0.31
C TYR A 137 16.05 -12.19 0.77
N GLY A 138 16.95 -13.12 1.13
CA GLY A 138 18.27 -12.77 1.63
C GLY A 138 19.09 -12.05 0.58
N ARG A 139 19.04 -12.52 -0.68
CA ARG A 139 19.72 -11.88 -1.80
C ARG A 139 19.08 -10.55 -2.16
N SER A 140 17.75 -10.50 -2.26
CA SER A 140 17.04 -9.27 -2.68
C SER A 140 17.27 -8.12 -1.71
N ILE A 141 17.22 -8.37 -0.40
CA ILE A 141 17.45 -7.35 0.63
C ILE A 141 18.92 -6.92 0.65
N ALA A 142 19.86 -7.86 0.56
CA ALA A 142 21.28 -7.51 0.51
C ALA A 142 21.62 -6.64 -0.72
N SER A 143 21.08 -6.97 -1.90
CA SER A 143 21.29 -6.17 -3.11
C SER A 143 20.70 -4.75 -3.00
N LEU A 144 19.58 -4.57 -2.29
CA LEU A 144 19.02 -3.25 -2.01
C LEU A 144 19.90 -2.48 -1.02
N LEU A 145 20.21 -3.06 0.14
CA LEU A 145 20.98 -2.38 1.20
C LEU A 145 22.39 -1.98 0.76
N THR A 146 23.00 -2.74 -0.14
CA THR A 146 24.34 -2.43 -0.68
C THR A 146 24.31 -1.48 -1.87
N GLY A 147 23.13 -1.17 -2.42
CA GLY A 147 23.00 -0.35 -3.62
C GLY A 147 23.34 -1.07 -4.93
N GLU A 148 23.55 -2.39 -4.91
CA GLU A 148 23.65 -3.20 -6.14
C GLU A 148 22.39 -3.02 -7.00
N ILE A 149 21.23 -2.93 -6.35
CA ILE A 149 19.96 -2.61 -6.98
C ILE A 149 19.38 -1.35 -6.33
N ASN A 150 18.99 -0.38 -7.16
CA ASN A 150 18.27 0.81 -6.73
C ASN A 150 16.80 0.46 -6.43
N PRO A 151 16.27 0.76 -5.22
CA PRO A 151 14.86 0.54 -4.91
C PRO A 151 13.95 1.29 -5.88
N CYS A 152 12.89 0.61 -6.31
CA CYS A 152 11.92 1.15 -7.26
C CYS A 152 10.50 0.62 -7.04
N GLY A 153 10.21 0.07 -5.86
CA GLY A 153 8.85 -0.30 -5.47
C GLY A 153 8.02 0.94 -5.14
N HIS A 154 6.72 0.91 -5.43
CA HIS A 154 5.77 1.96 -5.08
C HIS A 154 4.59 1.30 -4.35
N LEU A 155 4.07 1.92 -3.29
CA LEU A 155 3.05 1.32 -2.43
C LEU A 155 1.75 1.07 -3.20
N PRO A 156 1.21 -0.17 -3.20
CA PRO A 156 -0.08 -0.47 -3.83
C PRO A 156 -1.29 -0.07 -2.95
N MET A 157 -1.02 0.44 -1.74
CA MET A 157 -2.01 0.78 -0.73
C MET A 157 -1.57 2.02 0.04
N SER A 158 -2.52 2.77 0.58
CA SER A 158 -2.21 3.85 1.52
C SER A 158 -1.86 3.26 2.88
N TRP A 159 -0.84 3.81 3.52
CA TRP A 159 -0.40 3.40 4.84
C TRP A 159 -0.96 4.36 5.88
N PRO A 160 -1.99 3.98 6.65
CA PRO A 160 -2.58 4.88 7.65
C PRO A 160 -1.64 5.15 8.82
N LYS A 161 -1.85 6.27 9.53
CA LYS A 161 -1.17 6.54 10.80
C LYS A 161 -1.79 5.72 11.93
N ARG A 162 -3.11 5.51 11.89
CA ARG A 162 -3.86 4.73 12.87
C ARG A 162 -4.91 3.84 12.20
N ILE A 163 -5.34 2.79 12.89
CA ILE A 163 -6.38 1.90 12.36
C ILE A 163 -7.70 2.64 12.13
N GLU A 164 -8.00 3.66 12.94
CA GLU A 164 -9.22 4.46 12.87
C GLU A 164 -9.25 5.44 11.69
N ASP A 165 -8.10 5.68 11.06
CA ASP A 165 -8.00 6.52 9.86
C ASP A 165 -8.45 5.75 8.60
N ASN A 166 -8.65 4.44 8.70
CA ASN A 166 -9.08 3.61 7.57
C ASN A 166 -10.57 3.84 7.27
N PRO A 167 -10.99 4.03 6.00
CA PRO A 167 -12.39 4.23 5.64
C PRO A 167 -13.35 3.13 6.13
N SER A 168 -12.87 1.90 6.34
CA SER A 168 -13.70 0.79 6.81
C SER A 168 -13.74 0.61 8.33
N TYR A 169 -13.02 1.39 9.14
CA TYR A 169 -12.86 1.14 10.59
C TYR A 169 -14.19 1.04 11.35
N GLY A 170 -15.18 1.87 11.00
CA GLY A 170 -16.50 1.84 11.63
C GLY A 170 -17.42 0.70 11.15
N ASN A 171 -17.03 0.00 10.08
CA ASN A 171 -17.86 -0.97 9.34
C ASN A 171 -17.19 -2.34 9.20
N PHE A 172 -16.10 -2.56 9.92
CA PHE A 172 -15.33 -3.79 9.93
C PHE A 172 -14.88 -4.11 11.37
N PRO A 173 -15.04 -5.36 11.86
CA PRO A 173 -15.57 -6.54 11.16
C PRO A 173 -17.10 -6.49 10.98
N ALA A 174 -17.68 -7.56 10.41
CA ALA A 174 -19.12 -7.68 10.21
C ALA A 174 -19.90 -7.60 11.54
N VAL A 175 -21.07 -6.94 11.51
CA VAL A 175 -22.03 -6.89 12.63
C VAL A 175 -23.27 -7.67 12.21
N ASP A 176 -23.74 -8.58 13.08
CA ASP A 176 -24.87 -9.47 12.79
C ASP A 176 -24.72 -10.25 11.46
N ASP A 177 -23.51 -10.76 11.19
CA ASP A 177 -23.12 -11.46 9.96
C ASP A 177 -23.30 -10.64 8.66
N VAL A 178 -23.39 -9.31 8.78
CA VAL A 178 -23.49 -8.39 7.64
C VAL A 178 -22.32 -7.42 7.67
N ILE A 179 -21.57 -7.37 6.56
CA ILE A 179 -20.58 -6.32 6.30
C ILE A 179 -21.19 -5.27 5.36
N ARG A 180 -21.12 -3.99 5.76
CA ARG A 180 -21.66 -2.86 4.98
C ARG A 180 -20.50 -2.01 4.48
N TYR A 181 -20.39 -1.86 3.16
CA TYR A 181 -19.32 -1.09 2.53
C TYR A 181 -19.76 0.39 2.49
N GLU A 182 -19.91 1.01 3.65
CA GLU A 182 -20.47 2.36 3.76
C GLU A 182 -19.54 3.44 3.22
N GLU A 183 -18.24 3.14 3.09
CA GLU A 183 -17.26 3.99 2.42
C GLU A 183 -17.50 4.09 0.90
N GLY A 184 -18.31 3.19 0.33
CA GLY A 184 -18.63 3.17 -1.09
C GLY A 184 -17.39 3.13 -1.97
N THR A 185 -17.23 4.10 -2.88
CA THR A 185 -16.07 4.18 -3.78
C THR A 185 -14.86 4.88 -3.15
N PHE A 186 -14.98 5.44 -1.93
CA PHE A 186 -13.92 6.12 -1.22
C PHE A 186 -13.04 5.12 -0.46
N VAL A 187 -12.41 4.20 -1.20
CA VAL A 187 -11.51 3.16 -0.68
C VAL A 187 -10.05 3.56 -0.90
N GLY A 188 -9.19 3.35 0.11
CA GLY A 188 -7.77 3.66 0.03
C GLY A 188 -7.52 5.15 -0.19
N TYR A 189 -6.61 5.53 -1.10
CA TYR A 189 -6.27 6.95 -1.33
C TYR A 189 -7.46 7.82 -1.75
N ARG A 190 -8.51 7.23 -2.32
CA ARG A 190 -9.75 7.97 -2.65
C ARG A 190 -10.41 8.55 -1.40
N HIS A 191 -10.30 7.87 -0.25
CA HIS A 191 -10.69 8.40 1.07
C HIS A 191 -9.73 9.50 1.51
N TYR A 192 -8.42 9.20 1.53
CA TYR A 192 -7.40 10.10 2.07
C TYR A 192 -7.23 11.40 1.27
N ASP A 193 -7.66 11.42 0.01
CA ASP A 193 -7.69 12.63 -0.81
C ASP A 193 -8.77 13.63 -0.37
N LEU A 194 -9.79 13.19 0.37
CA LEU A 194 -10.91 14.06 0.77
C LEU A 194 -10.41 15.23 1.63
N PRO A 195 -10.99 16.45 1.50
CA PRO A 195 -10.45 17.65 2.15
C PRO A 195 -10.34 17.59 3.68
N ASN A 196 -11.12 16.72 4.34
CA ASN A 196 -11.15 16.55 5.79
C ASN A 196 -10.68 15.16 6.23
N ALA A 197 -10.13 14.35 5.32
CA ALA A 197 -9.58 13.05 5.69
C ALA A 197 -8.22 13.22 6.42
N PRO A 198 -7.85 12.27 7.30
CA PRO A 198 -6.53 12.25 7.89
C PRO A 198 -5.46 12.07 6.82
N GLU A 199 -4.28 12.65 7.03
CA GLU A 199 -3.15 12.43 6.14
C GLU A 199 -2.53 11.04 6.42
N PRO A 200 -2.35 10.18 5.40
CA PRO A 200 -1.73 8.87 5.58
C PRO A 200 -0.26 9.02 5.98
N LEU A 201 0.30 8.02 6.65
CA LEU A 201 1.73 7.97 6.96
C LEU A 201 2.57 7.86 5.69
N PHE A 202 2.14 6.99 4.76
CA PHE A 202 2.69 6.91 3.41
C PHE A 202 1.54 6.84 2.40
N PRO A 203 1.49 7.73 1.39
CA PRO A 203 0.39 7.75 0.45
C PRO A 203 0.46 6.58 -0.56
N PHE A 204 -0.67 6.29 -1.20
CA PHE A 204 -0.71 5.34 -2.31
C PHE A 204 0.27 5.77 -3.41
N GLY A 205 0.97 4.80 -3.99
CA GLY A 205 1.96 5.05 -5.03
C GLY A 205 3.28 5.62 -4.51
N PHE A 206 3.48 5.83 -3.21
CA PHE A 206 4.75 6.34 -2.67
C PHE A 206 5.87 5.30 -2.76
N GLY A 207 7.09 5.75 -3.07
CA GLY A 207 8.29 4.92 -3.06
C GLY A 207 9.55 5.75 -3.31
N LEU A 208 10.59 5.55 -2.51
CA LEU A 208 11.87 6.25 -2.65
C LEU A 208 12.83 5.52 -3.59
N SER A 209 13.86 6.24 -4.03
CA SER A 209 14.95 5.74 -4.87
C SER A 209 16.30 6.28 -4.35
N TYR A 210 17.40 5.62 -4.70
CA TYR A 210 18.75 6.16 -4.48
C TYR A 210 19.15 7.25 -5.47
N THR A 211 18.28 7.58 -6.43
CA THR A 211 18.42 8.72 -7.34
C THR A 211 17.19 9.61 -7.28
N ASN A 212 17.27 10.79 -7.90
CA ASN A 212 16.17 11.74 -7.99
C ASN A 212 15.57 11.75 -9.39
N PHE A 213 14.26 11.97 -9.47
CA PHE A 213 13.53 12.10 -10.72
C PHE A 213 12.74 13.41 -10.74
N GLU A 214 12.52 13.92 -11.95
CA GLU A 214 11.76 15.15 -12.18
C GLU A 214 10.87 14.95 -13.41
N VAL A 215 9.63 15.43 -13.35
CA VAL A 215 8.79 15.59 -14.54
C VAL A 215 8.98 17.00 -15.06
N ARG A 216 9.56 17.14 -16.26
CA ARG A 216 9.88 18.45 -16.86
C ARG A 216 8.72 19.05 -17.63
N SER A 217 7.84 18.22 -18.18
CA SER A 217 6.66 18.66 -18.92
C SER A 217 5.62 17.57 -18.99
N THR A 218 4.36 17.98 -19.06
CA THR A 218 3.19 17.13 -19.33
C THR A 218 2.42 17.67 -20.52
N SER A 219 1.92 16.79 -21.39
CA SER A 219 1.23 17.19 -22.63
C SER A 219 0.21 16.15 -23.08
N ILE A 220 -0.84 16.60 -23.76
CA ILE A 220 -1.80 15.72 -24.45
C ILE A 220 -1.56 15.84 -25.96
N ALA A 221 -1.60 14.72 -26.67
CA ALA A 221 -1.52 14.71 -28.12
C ALA A 221 -2.86 15.14 -28.73
N ALA A 222 -2.83 15.93 -29.80
CA ALA A 222 -4.04 16.32 -30.51
C ALA A 222 -4.69 15.10 -31.22
N PRO A 223 -6.04 14.99 -31.24
CA PRO A 223 -7.00 15.91 -30.63
C PRO A 223 -7.11 15.73 -29.11
N GLU A 224 -7.20 16.83 -28.36
CA GLU A 224 -7.41 16.85 -26.89
C GLU A 224 -8.89 16.61 -26.53
N ILE A 225 -9.54 15.76 -27.31
CA ILE A 225 -10.98 15.54 -27.30
C ILE A 225 -11.24 14.04 -27.35
N LEU A 226 -12.02 13.56 -26.40
CA LEU A 226 -12.63 12.24 -26.43
C LEU A 226 -14.09 12.42 -26.90
N SER A 227 -14.36 12.02 -28.14
CA SER A 227 -15.63 12.29 -28.82
C SER A 227 -16.72 11.27 -28.50
N ASP A 228 -16.36 9.99 -28.37
CA ASP A 228 -17.31 8.89 -28.25
C ASP A 228 -16.70 7.67 -27.52
N VAL A 229 -17.44 6.57 -27.53
CA VAL A 229 -17.10 5.30 -26.87
C VAL A 229 -15.79 4.67 -27.36
N ASP A 230 -15.37 4.95 -28.58
CA ASP A 230 -14.13 4.43 -29.19
C ASP A 230 -13.02 5.49 -29.21
N GLY A 231 -13.33 6.71 -28.75
CA GLY A 231 -12.41 7.82 -28.62
C GLY A 231 -11.24 7.52 -27.67
N LYS A 232 -10.06 7.98 -28.07
CA LYS A 232 -8.80 7.79 -27.34
C LYS A 232 -8.01 9.08 -27.32
N ILE A 233 -7.38 9.36 -26.19
CA ILE A 233 -6.42 10.44 -26.05
C ILE A 233 -5.08 9.87 -25.59
N THR A 234 -3.98 10.42 -26.10
CA THR A 234 -2.65 10.06 -25.65
C THR A 234 -2.10 11.17 -24.78
N VAL A 235 -1.67 10.81 -23.58
CA VAL A 235 -1.06 11.74 -22.64
C VAL A 235 0.38 11.34 -22.43
N SER A 236 1.27 12.32 -22.33
CA SER A 236 2.68 12.10 -22.03
C SER A 236 3.21 12.95 -20.89
N GLY A 237 4.21 12.41 -20.20
CA GLY A 237 5.08 13.14 -19.29
C GLY A 237 6.56 12.91 -19.63
N LEU A 238 7.33 13.98 -19.73
CA LEU A 238 8.78 13.92 -19.91
C LEU A 238 9.44 13.79 -18.54
N VAL A 239 9.87 12.57 -18.20
CA VAL A 239 10.55 12.28 -16.94
C VAL A 239 12.06 12.23 -17.13
N ALA A 240 12.81 12.82 -16.21
CA ALA A 240 14.26 12.88 -16.21
C ALA A 240 14.83 12.30 -14.92
N ASN A 241 15.96 11.60 -15.01
CA ASN A 241 16.77 11.23 -13.85
C ASN A 241 17.79 12.34 -13.60
N THR A 242 17.62 13.05 -12.49
CA THR A 242 18.43 14.21 -12.11
C THR A 242 19.50 13.88 -11.06
N GLY A 243 19.53 12.65 -10.58
CA GLY A 243 20.53 12.20 -9.61
C GLY A 243 21.76 11.53 -10.24
N ALA A 244 22.53 10.86 -9.39
CA ALA A 244 23.88 10.39 -9.71
C ALA A 244 23.97 8.91 -10.13
N CYS A 245 22.89 8.13 -9.99
CA CYS A 245 22.87 6.72 -10.33
C CYS A 245 21.65 6.33 -11.17
N ALA A 246 21.75 5.21 -11.88
CA ALA A 246 20.63 4.69 -12.64
C ALA A 246 19.50 4.26 -11.69
N GLY A 247 18.25 4.44 -12.14
CA GLY A 247 17.09 4.06 -11.34
C GLY A 247 15.84 3.88 -12.17
N LYS A 248 14.87 3.18 -11.61
CA LYS A 248 13.54 3.03 -12.21
C LYS A 248 12.53 3.86 -11.45
N VAL A 249 11.67 4.57 -12.16
CA VAL A 249 10.59 5.39 -11.60
C VAL A 249 9.26 4.98 -12.22
N VAL A 250 8.17 5.12 -11.45
CA VAL A 250 6.81 4.90 -11.95
C VAL A 250 6.15 6.26 -12.12
N LEU A 251 5.80 6.61 -13.35
CA LEU A 251 4.99 7.79 -13.63
C LEU A 251 3.52 7.39 -13.56
N GLN A 252 2.73 8.08 -12.75
CA GLN A 252 1.32 7.76 -12.46
C GLN A 252 0.41 8.82 -13.07
N PHE A 253 -0.67 8.39 -13.72
CA PHE A 253 -1.62 9.24 -14.42
C PHE A 253 -3.00 9.08 -13.78
N TYR A 254 -3.49 10.16 -13.17
CA TYR A 254 -4.78 10.23 -12.50
C TYR A 254 -5.74 11.11 -13.28
N VAL A 255 -7.00 10.70 -13.37
CA VAL A 255 -8.07 11.50 -13.98
C VAL A 255 -8.97 12.09 -12.89
N GLN A 256 -9.24 13.38 -13.00
CA GLN A 256 -10.23 14.09 -12.21
C GLN A 256 -11.39 14.55 -13.12
N SER A 257 -12.60 14.19 -12.71
CA SER A 257 -13.86 14.47 -13.40
C SER A 257 -14.25 15.96 -13.34
N PRO A 258 -15.06 16.50 -14.29
CA PRO A 258 -15.54 17.88 -14.29
C PRO A 258 -16.31 18.29 -13.02
N THR A 259 -16.98 17.31 -12.39
CA THR A 259 -17.68 17.44 -11.11
C THR A 259 -17.04 16.51 -10.08
N PRO A 260 -15.93 16.91 -9.44
CA PRO A 260 -15.36 16.17 -8.32
C PRO A 260 -16.24 16.46 -7.09
N VAL A 261 -17.24 15.61 -6.86
CA VAL A 261 -18.07 15.72 -5.65
C VAL A 261 -17.34 14.98 -4.54
N GLY A 262 -16.53 15.69 -3.76
CA GLY A 262 -15.97 15.15 -2.51
C GLY A 262 -17.10 14.61 -1.62
N PHE A 263 -16.83 13.52 -0.90
CA PHE A 263 -17.78 12.92 0.02
C PHE A 263 -18.16 13.95 1.09
N VAL A 264 -19.40 14.44 1.06
CA VAL A 264 -19.99 15.09 2.23
C VAL A 264 -20.45 13.95 3.12
N LEU A 265 -19.71 13.68 4.19
CA LEU A 265 -20.17 12.80 5.26
C LEU A 265 -21.59 13.25 5.64
N PRO A 266 -22.62 12.40 5.49
CA PRO A 266 -23.87 12.72 6.12
C PRO A 266 -23.62 12.77 7.62
N SER A 267 -23.85 13.94 8.22
CA SER A 267 -24.04 14.02 9.67
C SER A 267 -25.00 12.89 10.06
N VAL A 268 -24.60 12.07 11.05
CA VAL A 268 -25.34 10.92 11.57
C VAL A 268 -26.86 11.16 11.48
N GLY A 269 -27.53 10.49 10.53
CA GLY A 269 -28.99 10.52 10.38
C GLY A 269 -29.57 10.96 9.04
N ASN A 270 -28.80 11.54 8.10
CA ASN A 270 -29.35 11.91 6.78
C ASN A 270 -28.85 10.98 5.67
N ARG A 271 -29.73 10.13 5.14
CA ARG A 271 -29.47 9.38 3.90
C ARG A 271 -29.11 10.35 2.78
N LEU A 272 -28.01 10.07 2.09
CA LEU A 272 -27.57 10.76 0.89
C LEU A 272 -28.76 10.90 -0.08
N SER A 273 -29.11 12.13 -0.46
CA SER A 273 -30.19 12.38 -1.42
C SER A 273 -29.78 11.90 -2.82
N GLU A 274 -30.73 11.25 -3.50
CA GLU A 274 -30.65 10.42 -4.71
C GLU A 274 -30.09 11.04 -6.01
N SER A 275 -29.39 12.19 -5.99
CA SER A 275 -28.97 12.86 -7.23
C SER A 275 -27.52 13.34 -7.32
N ASN A 276 -26.68 13.08 -6.31
CA ASN A 276 -25.24 13.38 -6.38
C ASN A 276 -24.42 12.10 -6.14
N SER A 277 -24.02 11.43 -7.22
CA SER A 277 -23.01 10.36 -7.17
C SER A 277 -21.67 10.97 -6.76
N ALA A 278 -21.39 11.01 -5.45
CA ALA A 278 -20.11 11.45 -4.92
C ALA A 278 -18.98 10.69 -5.62
N ARG A 279 -17.94 11.39 -6.07
CA ARG A 279 -16.82 10.80 -6.79
C ARG A 279 -15.51 11.03 -6.05
N PRO A 280 -14.56 10.09 -6.13
CA PRO A 280 -13.18 10.37 -5.77
C PRO A 280 -12.70 11.64 -6.47
N ILE A 281 -11.88 12.44 -5.79
CA ILE A 281 -11.32 13.68 -6.35
C ILE A 281 -10.54 13.37 -7.62
N LYS A 282 -9.77 12.29 -7.59
CA LYS A 282 -8.99 11.79 -8.72
C LYS A 282 -8.88 10.27 -8.65
N GLU A 283 -8.64 9.64 -9.79
CA GLU A 283 -8.49 8.19 -9.88
C GLU A 283 -7.32 7.81 -10.77
N LEU A 284 -6.44 6.90 -10.32
CA LEU A 284 -5.38 6.32 -11.13
C LEU A 284 -6.00 5.58 -12.31
N LYS A 285 -5.63 5.97 -13.53
CA LYS A 285 -6.10 5.33 -14.78
C LYS A 285 -4.98 4.67 -15.58
N ALA A 286 -3.74 5.11 -15.40
CA ALA A 286 -2.58 4.47 -16.01
C ALA A 286 -1.30 4.73 -15.20
N PHE A 287 -0.30 3.89 -15.40
CA PHE A 287 1.05 4.12 -14.91
C PHE A 287 2.06 3.42 -15.82
N GLU A 288 3.28 3.92 -15.88
CA GLU A 288 4.37 3.32 -16.65
C GLU A 288 5.65 3.33 -15.83
N LYS A 289 6.39 2.22 -15.82
CA LYS A 289 7.68 2.11 -15.14
C LYS A 289 8.83 2.19 -16.13
N VAL A 290 9.75 3.11 -15.90
CA VAL A 290 10.83 3.45 -16.84
C VAL A 290 12.17 3.43 -16.11
N LEU A 291 13.18 2.80 -16.73
CA LEU A 291 14.59 2.88 -16.32
C LEU A 291 15.26 4.07 -17.01
N LEU A 292 15.98 4.88 -16.23
CA LEU A 292 16.75 6.01 -16.73
C LEU A 292 18.18 6.00 -16.16
N GLN A 293 19.16 6.24 -17.04
CA GLN A 293 20.53 6.55 -16.66
C GLN A 293 20.62 7.97 -16.06
N PRO A 294 21.67 8.30 -15.28
CA PRO A 294 21.91 9.67 -14.81
C PRO A 294 21.87 10.68 -15.96
N GLY A 295 21.05 11.73 -15.83
CA GLY A 295 20.86 12.76 -16.85
C GLY A 295 19.99 12.37 -18.05
N GLU A 296 19.56 11.10 -18.16
CA GLU A 296 18.64 10.66 -19.22
C GLU A 296 17.24 11.25 -18.98
N SER A 297 16.54 11.55 -20.06
CA SER A 297 15.12 11.89 -20.05
C SER A 297 14.36 11.03 -21.05
N ARG A 298 13.13 10.64 -20.70
CA ARG A 298 12.26 9.85 -21.57
C ARG A 298 10.85 10.40 -21.54
N ASN A 299 10.25 10.50 -22.72
CA ASN A 299 8.82 10.77 -22.83
C ASN A 299 8.06 9.47 -22.58
N VAL A 300 7.25 9.46 -21.52
CA VAL A 300 6.38 8.35 -21.16
C VAL A 300 4.98 8.69 -21.63
N SER A 301 4.35 7.80 -22.39
CA SER A 301 3.02 8.05 -22.96
C SER A 301 2.05 6.93 -22.59
N VAL A 302 0.81 7.30 -22.27
CA VAL A 302 -0.28 6.37 -21.99
C VAL A 302 -1.51 6.76 -22.81
N GLU A 303 -2.29 5.77 -23.21
CA GLU A 303 -3.57 5.97 -23.88
C GLU A 303 -4.70 5.89 -22.86
N LEU A 304 -5.62 6.85 -22.94
CA LEU A 304 -6.82 6.89 -22.12
C LEU A 304 -8.05 6.84 -23.03
N ASP A 305 -9.02 6.03 -22.64
CA ASP A 305 -10.25 5.77 -23.38
C ASP A 305 -11.47 5.94 -22.45
N ARG A 306 -12.62 5.39 -22.87
CA ARG A 306 -13.86 5.40 -22.08
C ARG A 306 -13.67 4.95 -20.63
N TYR A 307 -12.79 3.99 -20.33
CA TYR A 307 -12.58 3.48 -18.96
C TYR A 307 -11.93 4.54 -18.05
N ALA A 308 -11.17 5.45 -18.63
CA ALA A 308 -10.52 6.54 -17.91
C ALA A 308 -11.50 7.62 -17.43
N VAL A 309 -12.63 7.78 -18.11
CA VAL A 309 -13.58 8.88 -17.87
C VAL A 309 -14.97 8.44 -17.41
N SER A 310 -15.19 7.12 -17.30
CA SER A 310 -16.47 6.52 -16.91
C SER A 310 -16.62 6.37 -15.40
N PHE A 311 -17.88 6.43 -14.96
CA PHE A 311 -18.36 5.99 -13.66
C PHE A 311 -19.59 5.09 -13.88
N TYR A 312 -19.91 4.24 -12.92
CA TYR A 312 -21.09 3.38 -13.03
C TYR A 312 -22.34 4.12 -12.55
N ASN A 313 -23.36 4.20 -13.40
CA ASN A 313 -24.67 4.73 -13.07
C ASN A 313 -25.60 3.57 -12.69
N GLU A 314 -25.86 3.44 -11.39
CA GLU A 314 -26.69 2.36 -10.83
C GLU A 314 -28.14 2.43 -11.32
N THR A 315 -28.73 3.62 -11.41
CA THR A 315 -30.12 3.80 -11.88
C THR A 315 -30.25 3.43 -13.35
N GLY A 316 -29.28 3.83 -14.17
CA GLY A 316 -29.24 3.51 -15.60
C GLY A 316 -28.71 2.11 -15.90
N THR A 317 -28.19 1.39 -14.91
CA THR A 317 -27.54 0.07 -15.07
C THR A 317 -26.48 0.06 -16.17
N CYS A 318 -25.68 1.12 -16.26
CA CYS A 318 -24.68 1.28 -17.31
C CYS A 318 -23.47 2.11 -16.85
N TRP A 319 -22.38 2.01 -17.60
CA TRP A 319 -21.31 2.98 -17.49
C TRP A 319 -21.73 4.28 -18.16
N GLN A 320 -21.41 5.39 -17.53
CA GLN A 320 -21.73 6.72 -18.02
C GLN A 320 -20.47 7.57 -18.06
N VAL A 321 -20.33 8.35 -19.12
CA VAL A 321 -19.33 9.41 -19.29
C VAL A 321 -20.08 10.73 -19.34
N LEU A 322 -19.57 11.74 -18.63
CA LEU A 322 -20.13 13.08 -18.66
C LEU A 322 -19.30 13.96 -19.58
N ARG A 323 -19.94 14.78 -20.40
CA ARG A 323 -19.29 15.87 -21.10
C ARG A 323 -18.69 16.85 -20.11
N GLY A 324 -17.60 17.47 -20.51
CA GLY A 324 -16.97 18.52 -19.71
C GLY A 324 -15.45 18.51 -19.84
N THR A 325 -14.83 19.31 -19.00
CA THR A 325 -13.37 19.43 -18.93
C THR A 325 -12.86 18.52 -17.82
N TYR A 326 -12.10 17.52 -18.22
CA TYR A 326 -11.43 16.62 -17.30
C TYR A 326 -10.01 17.11 -17.08
N LYS A 327 -9.51 16.90 -15.86
CA LYS A 327 -8.11 17.13 -15.53
C LYS A 327 -7.39 15.81 -15.54
N LEU A 328 -6.21 15.80 -16.14
CA LEU A 328 -5.26 14.75 -15.96
C LEU A 328 -4.09 15.24 -15.11
N LEU A 329 -3.86 14.52 -14.04
CA LEU A 329 -2.86 14.80 -13.04
C LEU A 329 -1.75 13.75 -13.15
N VAL A 330 -0.51 14.20 -13.29
CA VAL A 330 0.66 13.34 -13.41
C VAL A 330 1.51 13.48 -12.15
N GLY A 331 1.90 12.36 -11.57
CA GLY A 331 2.59 12.34 -10.29
C GLY A 331 3.51 11.14 -10.09
N PHE A 332 4.28 11.20 -9.01
CA PHE A 332 5.06 10.06 -8.50
C PHE A 332 4.32 9.29 -7.40
N SER A 333 3.27 9.87 -6.83
CA SER A 333 2.34 9.21 -5.90
C SER A 333 0.99 9.94 -5.91
N ALA A 334 -0.02 9.40 -5.24
CA ALA A 334 -1.32 10.08 -5.12
C ALA A 334 -1.23 11.43 -4.38
N ALA A 335 -0.19 11.64 -3.56
CA ALA A 335 0.04 12.89 -2.84
C ALA A 335 1.03 13.84 -3.55
N GLU A 336 1.79 13.34 -4.53
CA GLU A 336 2.82 14.10 -5.23
C GLU A 336 2.44 14.27 -6.71
N ILE A 337 1.53 15.21 -6.96
CA ILE A 337 1.13 15.64 -8.31
C ILE A 337 2.07 16.76 -8.76
N VAL A 338 2.74 16.55 -9.90
CA VAL A 338 3.78 17.45 -10.42
C VAL A 338 3.45 18.01 -11.81
N GLY A 339 2.40 17.50 -12.46
CA GLY A 339 1.93 18.02 -13.73
C GLY A 339 0.42 17.91 -13.86
N GLU A 340 -0.17 18.85 -14.59
CA GLU A 340 -1.61 18.91 -14.85
C GLU A 340 -1.84 19.37 -16.29
N VAL A 341 -2.75 18.69 -16.98
CA VAL A 341 -3.24 19.06 -18.32
C VAL A 341 -4.73 18.79 -18.40
N GLU A 342 -5.44 19.54 -19.24
CA GLU A 342 -6.88 19.40 -19.41
C GLU A 342 -7.22 18.79 -20.77
N PHE A 343 -8.28 17.99 -20.81
CA PHE A 343 -8.89 17.52 -22.06
C PHE A 343 -10.40 17.60 -21.95
N ARG A 344 -11.08 17.50 -23.09
CA ARG A 344 -12.54 17.61 -23.15
C ARG A 344 -13.18 16.30 -23.55
N VAL A 345 -14.29 15.98 -22.90
CA VAL A 345 -15.27 15.04 -23.44
C VAL A 345 -16.39 15.89 -24.04
N GLU A 346 -16.67 15.70 -25.33
CA GLU A 346 -17.63 16.53 -26.07
C GLU A 346 -19.07 16.28 -25.64
N ASP A 347 -19.49 15.01 -25.63
CA ASP A 347 -20.86 14.61 -25.38
C ASP A 347 -20.96 13.62 -24.22
N ASP A 348 -22.12 13.64 -23.55
CA ASP A 348 -22.49 12.57 -22.61
C ASP A 348 -22.72 11.30 -23.41
N PHE A 349 -22.15 10.17 -22.97
CA PHE A 349 -22.47 8.87 -23.55
C PHE A 349 -22.50 7.77 -22.50
N THR A 350 -23.20 6.69 -22.83
CA THR A 350 -23.33 5.51 -21.97
C THR A 350 -22.87 4.27 -22.70
N TRP A 351 -22.35 3.29 -21.98
CA TRP A 351 -21.93 2.01 -22.55
C TRP A 351 -22.09 0.87 -21.54
N ASN A 352 -22.09 -0.35 -22.07
CA ASN A 352 -22.23 -1.59 -21.32
C ASN A 352 -21.24 -2.63 -21.85
N GLY A 353 -20.88 -3.60 -21.02
CA GLY A 353 -19.99 -4.69 -21.41
C GLY A 353 -18.51 -4.30 -21.34
N ILE A 354 -17.75 -4.72 -22.35
CA ILE A 354 -16.29 -4.54 -22.48
C ILE A 354 -16.00 -3.72 -23.73
#